data_AF-A0A0E9Y1R8-F1
#
_entry.id   AF-A0A0E9Y1R8-F1
#
_cell.length_a   1.000
_cell.length_b   1.000
_cell.length_c   1.000
_cell.angle_alpha   90.00
_cell.angle_beta   90.00
_cell.angle_gamma   90.00
#
_symmetry.space_group_name_H-M   'P 1'
#
loop_
_entity.id
_entity.type
_entity.pdbx_description
1 polymer ?
#
loop_
_entity_poly.entity_id
_entity_poly.type
_entity_poly.pdbx_seq_one_letter_code
_entity_poly.pdbx_strand_id
1 'polypeptide(L)'
;AGYLYLSGGHYTPGKHQQQYLTTTMASNPLGDSVLDFSLGLYKQLVSEKGRKGNVFYSPFSISAALSMALAGARANTAKELSTVLRADAAKIHSHYHDFFSKLASYADDVKLHVANRMYSEQTFPVLESYLSLLRDSYGATIESVDFKNDYESVRQQINAWVEKVTESKIKDLLPIGGVDDCTSLILVNAIYFKGFWKSPFDAYATHRSDFHLDSKNKKE
;
A
#
# COMPACT_ATOMS: atom_id res chain seq x y z
N ALA A 1 25.58 22.25 -43.41
CA ALA A 1 26.69 23.09 -42.94
C ALA A 1 26.14 24.17 -42.03
N GLY A 2 26.60 24.25 -40.80
CA GLY A 2 26.14 25.20 -39.79
C GLY A 2 26.86 24.94 -38.47
N TYR A 3 28.03 25.55 -38.32
CA TYR A 3 28.84 25.51 -37.11
C TYR A 3 28.30 26.50 -36.07
N LEU A 4 28.32 26.14 -34.79
CA LEU A 4 28.29 27.11 -33.69
C LEU A 4 29.37 26.78 -32.65
N TYR A 5 30.05 27.85 -32.23
CA TYR A 5 31.31 27.93 -31.51
C TYR A 5 31.28 27.40 -30.06
N LEU A 6 32.37 26.76 -29.62
CA LEU A 6 32.71 26.56 -28.21
C LEU A 6 33.74 27.62 -27.80
N SER A 7 33.36 28.52 -26.90
CA SER A 7 34.29 29.43 -26.21
C SER A 7 34.65 28.81 -24.86
N GLY A 8 35.94 28.55 -24.67
CA GLY A 8 36.50 28.09 -23.40
C GLY A 8 36.59 29.22 -22.40
N GLY A 9 35.84 29.11 -21.30
CA GLY A 9 36.01 29.92 -20.11
C GLY A 9 36.61 29.08 -18.98
N HIS A 10 37.77 29.50 -18.46
CA HIS A 10 38.32 28.97 -17.22
C HIS A 10 37.36 29.25 -16.06
N TYR A 11 36.81 28.20 -15.44
CA TYR A 11 36.01 28.31 -14.23
C TYR A 11 36.92 28.16 -13.00
N THR A 12 37.10 29.24 -12.26
CA THR A 12 37.66 29.20 -10.90
C THR A 12 36.52 28.95 -9.91
N PRO A 13 36.57 27.91 -9.06
CA PRO A 13 35.49 27.65 -8.12
C PRO A 13 35.50 28.72 -7.01
N GLY A 14 34.46 29.54 -6.98
CA GLY A 14 34.15 30.38 -5.82
C GLY A 14 33.82 29.52 -4.60
N LYS A 15 34.22 29.99 -3.41
CA LYS A 15 34.03 29.34 -2.09
C LYS A 15 32.55 29.18 -1.64
N HIS A 16 31.60 29.19 -2.57
CA HIS A 16 30.16 29.05 -2.30
C HIS A 16 29.52 27.80 -2.90
N GLN A 17 30.29 26.87 -3.50
CA GLN A 17 29.77 25.62 -4.06
C GLN A 17 29.84 24.39 -3.13
N GLN A 18 30.19 24.57 -1.84
CA GLN A 18 30.35 23.44 -0.92
C GLN A 18 29.12 23.12 -0.06
N GLN A 19 27.95 23.70 -0.36
CA GLN A 19 26.74 23.51 0.44
C GLN A 19 25.60 22.72 -0.24
N TYR A 20 25.87 22.15 -1.42
CA TYR A 20 24.94 21.26 -2.11
C TYR A 20 25.63 19.95 -2.42
N LEU A 21 25.84 19.09 -1.42
CA LEU A 21 26.11 17.65 -1.56
C LEU A 21 26.27 17.04 -0.17
N THR A 22 25.15 16.93 0.55
CA THR A 22 24.84 15.95 1.61
C THR A 22 23.58 16.43 2.35
N THR A 23 22.45 16.49 1.64
CA THR A 23 21.22 16.13 2.33
C THR A 23 21.35 14.62 2.55
N THR A 24 21.82 14.23 3.73
CA THR A 24 21.55 12.88 4.23
C THR A 24 20.04 12.71 4.07
N MET A 25 19.59 11.91 3.11
CA MET A 25 18.18 11.54 3.02
C MET A 25 17.85 11.04 4.43
N ALA A 26 16.91 11.72 5.10
CA ALA A 26 16.44 11.25 6.40
C ALA A 26 16.10 9.77 6.21
N SER A 27 16.64 8.90 7.07
CA SER A 27 16.41 7.47 6.94
C SER A 27 14.90 7.24 6.91
N ASN A 28 14.42 6.53 5.88
CA ASN A 28 13.03 6.11 5.78
C ASN A 28 12.99 4.58 5.78
N PRO A 29 13.24 3.92 6.93
CA PRO A 29 13.32 2.46 6.98
C PRO A 29 12.03 1.79 6.50
N LEU A 30 10.87 2.42 6.74
CA LEU A 30 9.60 1.91 6.24
C LEU A 30 9.54 1.97 4.71
N GLY A 31 9.93 3.12 4.13
CA GLY A 31 9.96 3.32 2.68
C GLY A 31 10.86 2.30 1.98
N ASP A 32 12.06 2.06 2.52
CA ASP A 32 13.00 1.09 1.96
C ASP A 32 12.43 -0.34 2.01
N SER A 33 11.91 -0.78 3.17
CA SER A 33 11.28 -2.09 3.30
C SER A 33 10.07 -2.26 2.38
N VAL A 34 9.19 -1.25 2.29
CA VAL A 34 8.00 -1.29 1.41
C VAL A 34 8.41 -1.30 -0.06
N LEU A 35 9.48 -0.60 -0.45
CA LEU A 35 10.01 -0.61 -1.81
C LEU A 35 10.53 -1.99 -2.19
N ASP A 36 11.37 -2.60 -1.34
CA ASP A 36 11.92 -3.94 -1.59
C ASP A 36 10.81 -5.01 -1.65
N PHE A 37 9.85 -4.94 -0.72
CA PHE A 37 8.65 -5.77 -0.75
C PHE A 37 7.86 -5.57 -2.06
N SER A 38 7.64 -4.32 -2.46
CA SER A 38 6.91 -3.97 -3.68
C SER A 38 7.55 -4.56 -4.94
N LEU A 39 8.88 -4.44 -5.07
CA LEU A 39 9.62 -5.00 -6.20
C LEU A 39 9.58 -6.52 -6.21
N GLY A 40 9.66 -7.17 -5.04
CA GLY A 40 9.50 -8.60 -4.89
C GLY A 40 8.12 -9.08 -5.33
N LEU A 41 7.06 -8.42 -4.85
CA LEU A 41 5.67 -8.73 -5.20
C LEU A 41 5.40 -8.47 -6.69
N TYR A 42 5.88 -7.34 -7.24
CA TYR A 42 5.74 -7.03 -8.66
C TYR A 42 6.29 -8.15 -9.53
N LYS A 43 7.52 -8.61 -9.23
CA LYS A 43 8.18 -9.69 -9.97
C LYS A 43 7.34 -10.97 -10.00
N GLN A 44 6.65 -11.29 -8.89
CA GLN A 44 5.77 -12.45 -8.84
C GLN A 44 4.48 -12.24 -9.63
N LEU A 45 3.84 -11.07 -9.50
CA LEU A 45 2.65 -10.75 -10.27
C LEU A 45 2.93 -10.75 -11.77
N VAL A 46 4.10 -10.26 -12.20
CA VAL A 46 4.43 -10.22 -13.64
C VAL A 46 4.91 -11.53 -14.22
N SER A 47 5.45 -12.43 -13.41
CA SER A 47 5.94 -13.76 -13.82
C SER A 47 4.82 -14.80 -13.93
N GLU A 48 3.61 -14.48 -13.47
CA GLU A 48 2.46 -15.38 -13.53
C GLU A 48 2.14 -15.78 -14.98
N LYS A 49 2.15 -17.10 -15.23
CA LYS A 49 1.97 -17.65 -16.57
C LYS A 49 0.60 -17.25 -17.14
N GLY A 50 0.61 -16.71 -18.35
CA GLY A 50 -0.62 -16.34 -19.06
C GLY A 50 -1.21 -14.99 -18.65
N ARG A 51 -0.53 -14.22 -17.78
CA ARG A 51 -1.01 -12.88 -17.43
C ARG A 51 -1.09 -11.98 -18.65
N LYS A 52 -2.28 -11.42 -18.88
CA LYS A 52 -2.57 -10.39 -19.87
C LYS A 52 -3.23 -9.22 -19.15
N GLY A 53 -2.87 -7.99 -19.51
CA GLY A 53 -3.50 -6.78 -18.97
C GLY A 53 -2.69 -6.02 -17.92
N ASN A 54 -3.32 -4.98 -17.38
CA ASN A 54 -2.70 -4.02 -16.47
C ASN A 54 -2.53 -4.62 -15.07
N VAL A 55 -1.46 -4.24 -14.38
CA VAL A 55 -1.22 -4.59 -12.97
C VAL A 55 -1.37 -3.32 -12.15
N PHE A 56 -2.26 -3.36 -11.17
CA PHE A 56 -2.48 -2.26 -10.23
C PHE A 56 -2.68 -2.83 -8.84
N TYR A 57 -1.88 -2.39 -7.88
CA TYR A 57 -1.95 -2.80 -6.48
C TYR A 57 -1.32 -1.72 -5.59
N SER A 58 -1.61 -1.78 -4.29
CA SER A 58 -0.98 -0.91 -3.29
C SER A 58 -0.01 -1.73 -2.43
N PRO A 59 1.31 -1.68 -2.69
CA PRO A 59 2.30 -2.42 -1.92
C PRO A 59 2.30 -2.04 -0.44
N PHE A 60 2.12 -0.74 -0.15
CA PHE A 60 2.03 -0.23 1.22
C PHE A 60 0.89 -0.92 1.99
N SER A 61 -0.29 -1.05 1.38
CA SER A 61 -1.45 -1.62 2.03
C SER A 61 -1.29 -3.11 2.35
N ILE A 62 -0.75 -3.88 1.39
CA ILE A 62 -0.49 -5.31 1.57
C ILE A 62 0.59 -5.50 2.64
N SER A 63 1.65 -4.68 2.61
CA SER A 63 2.70 -4.69 3.62
C SER A 63 2.15 -4.37 5.02
N ALA A 64 1.25 -3.39 5.13
CA ALA A 64 0.60 -3.05 6.40
C ALA A 64 -0.24 -4.22 6.93
N ALA A 65 -1.04 -4.85 6.09
CA ALA A 65 -1.84 -6.02 6.46
C ALA A 65 -0.97 -7.19 6.96
N LEU A 66 0.06 -7.55 6.20
CA LEU A 66 1.01 -8.60 6.59
C LEU A 66 1.80 -8.24 7.85
N SER A 67 2.11 -6.96 8.05
CA SER A 67 2.77 -6.46 9.24
C SER A 67 1.89 -6.54 10.48
N MET A 68 0.58 -6.30 10.33
CA MET A 68 -0.36 -6.54 11.43
C MET A 68 -0.45 -8.04 11.77
N ALA A 69 -0.48 -8.92 10.77
CA ALA A 69 -0.40 -10.37 11.01
C ALA A 69 0.90 -10.77 11.73
N LEU A 70 2.03 -10.15 11.38
CA LEU A 70 3.32 -10.36 12.02
C LEU A 70 3.30 -10.01 13.52
N ALA A 71 2.55 -8.98 13.95
CA ALA A 71 2.44 -8.64 15.37
C ALA A 71 1.85 -9.79 16.22
N GLY A 72 0.91 -10.56 15.66
CA GLY A 72 0.33 -11.73 16.30
C GLY A 72 1.14 -13.02 16.10
N ALA A 73 1.98 -13.07 15.08
CA ALA A 73 2.74 -14.26 14.71
C ALA A 73 3.93 -14.53 15.67
N ARG A 74 4.34 -15.80 15.78
CA ARG A 74 5.53 -16.23 16.54
C ARG A 74 6.35 -17.23 15.74
N ALA A 75 7.57 -17.48 16.20
CA ALA A 75 8.49 -18.49 15.65
C ALA A 75 8.63 -18.41 14.11
N ASN A 76 8.42 -19.51 13.40
CA ASN A 76 8.61 -19.60 11.95
C ASN A 76 7.68 -18.67 11.18
N THR A 77 6.41 -18.55 11.58
CA THR A 77 5.45 -17.66 10.93
C THR A 77 5.92 -16.20 11.01
N ALA A 78 6.39 -15.76 12.19
CA ALA A 78 6.93 -14.41 12.33
C ALA A 78 8.19 -14.20 11.48
N LYS A 79 9.07 -15.21 11.41
CA LYS A 79 10.29 -15.16 10.62
C LYS A 79 10.01 -15.07 9.11
N GLU A 80 9.06 -15.84 8.60
CA GLU A 80 8.68 -15.82 7.19
C GLU A 80 8.05 -14.48 6.82
N LEU A 81 7.11 -13.99 7.63
CA LEU A 81 6.47 -12.69 7.42
C LEU A 81 7.48 -11.54 7.42
N SER A 82 8.39 -11.49 8.40
CA SER A 82 9.41 -10.43 8.45
C SER A 82 10.40 -10.50 7.27
N THR A 83 10.74 -11.71 6.83
CA THR A 83 11.58 -11.93 5.64
C THR A 83 10.91 -11.42 4.37
N VAL A 84 9.62 -11.74 4.17
CA VAL A 84 8.84 -11.26 3.02
C VAL A 84 8.70 -9.73 3.06
N LEU A 85 8.41 -9.17 4.23
CA LEU A 85 8.27 -7.73 4.46
C LEU A 85 9.59 -6.96 4.35
N ARG A 86 10.74 -7.65 4.28
CA ARG A 86 12.08 -7.05 4.23
C ARG A 86 12.31 -6.07 5.37
N ALA A 87 11.83 -6.41 6.56
CA ALA A 87 11.79 -5.51 7.71
C ALA A 87 12.20 -6.21 9.01
N ASP A 88 12.74 -5.42 9.92
CA ASP A 88 12.97 -5.84 11.31
C ASP A 88 11.62 -5.95 12.05
N ALA A 89 11.27 -7.17 12.47
CA ALA A 89 10.02 -7.45 13.18
C ALA A 89 9.87 -6.63 14.46
N ALA A 90 10.97 -6.24 15.13
CA ALA A 90 10.91 -5.45 16.35
C ALA A 90 10.57 -3.97 16.11
N LYS A 91 10.87 -3.45 14.91
CA LYS A 91 10.77 -2.01 14.59
C LYS A 91 9.66 -1.68 13.59
N ILE A 92 9.20 -2.65 12.81
CA ILE A 92 8.23 -2.41 11.75
C ILE A 92 6.94 -1.76 12.28
N HIS A 93 6.47 -2.17 13.47
CA HIS A 93 5.26 -1.61 14.08
C HIS A 93 5.42 -0.13 14.44
N SER A 94 6.54 0.26 15.06
CA SER A 94 6.82 1.67 15.36
C SER A 94 7.01 2.51 14.10
N HIS A 95 7.60 1.93 13.04
CA HIS A 95 7.70 2.64 11.76
C HIS A 95 6.32 2.91 11.14
N TYR A 96 5.38 1.95 11.22
CA TYR A 96 3.99 2.19 10.80
C TYR A 96 3.29 3.23 11.67
N HIS A 97 3.49 3.20 13.00
CA HIS A 97 2.98 4.23 13.91
C HIS A 97 3.45 5.63 13.49
N ASP A 98 4.76 5.80 13.28
CA ASP A 98 5.37 7.07 12.87
C ASP A 98 4.84 7.56 11.53
N PHE A 99 4.57 6.64 10.60
CA PHE A 99 3.99 6.98 9.31
C PHE A 99 2.52 7.43 9.46
N PHE A 100 1.69 6.66 10.16
CA PHE A 100 0.28 6.99 10.33
C PHE A 100 0.04 8.26 11.15
N SER A 101 0.88 8.52 12.17
CA SER A 101 0.80 9.76 12.96
C SER A 101 1.11 11.02 12.14
N LYS A 102 1.94 10.89 11.09
CA LYS A 102 2.29 11.97 10.17
C LYS A 102 1.42 11.99 8.90
N LEU A 103 0.61 10.95 8.67
CA LEU A 103 -0.16 10.81 7.43
C LEU A 103 -1.08 12.01 7.16
N ALA A 104 -1.74 12.50 8.21
CA ALA A 104 -2.61 13.66 8.13
C ALA A 104 -1.87 14.97 7.82
N SER A 105 -0.58 15.08 8.14
CA SER A 105 0.21 16.30 7.89
C SER A 105 0.90 16.32 6.53
N TYR A 106 0.92 15.22 5.79
CA TYR A 106 1.62 15.13 4.51
C TYR A 106 0.86 15.74 3.33
N ALA A 107 -0.46 15.91 3.41
CA ALA A 107 -1.21 16.48 2.30
C ALA A 107 -2.62 16.96 2.70
N ASP A 108 -2.76 18.26 2.96
CA ASP A 108 -4.07 18.90 3.14
C ASP A 108 -4.97 18.75 1.89
N ASP A 109 -4.36 18.65 0.70
CA ASP A 109 -5.05 18.57 -0.59
C ASP A 109 -5.24 17.13 -1.13
N VAL A 110 -4.76 16.11 -0.43
CA VAL A 110 -4.91 14.71 -0.86
C VAL A 110 -5.85 13.98 0.09
N LYS A 111 -6.93 13.46 -0.46
CA LYS A 111 -7.77 12.52 0.28
C LYS A 111 -7.12 11.13 0.19
N LEU A 112 -6.38 10.77 1.23
CA LEU A 112 -5.90 9.42 1.44
C LEU A 112 -6.66 8.81 2.62
N HIS A 113 -7.58 7.90 2.33
CA HIS A 113 -8.29 7.13 3.34
C HIS A 113 -7.68 5.73 3.37
N VAL A 114 -7.10 5.36 4.51
CA VAL A 114 -6.63 4.00 4.79
C VAL A 114 -7.55 3.41 5.83
N ALA A 115 -8.27 2.34 5.47
CA ALA A 115 -9.12 1.60 6.37
C ALA A 115 -8.55 0.19 6.54
N ASN A 116 -8.03 -0.07 7.74
CA ASN A 116 -7.54 -1.38 8.17
C ASN A 116 -8.52 -1.99 9.16
N ARG A 117 -8.96 -3.21 8.91
CA ARG A 117 -9.75 -3.97 9.87
C ARG A 117 -9.47 -5.45 9.75
N MET A 118 -9.43 -6.15 10.88
CA MET A 118 -9.48 -7.61 10.86
C MET A 118 -10.82 -8.11 11.38
N TYR A 119 -11.19 -9.29 10.94
CA TYR A 119 -12.35 -10.02 11.40
C TYR A 119 -11.88 -11.38 11.88
N SER A 120 -12.05 -11.67 13.17
CA SER A 120 -11.67 -12.94 13.78
C SER A 120 -12.92 -13.72 14.12
N GLU A 121 -12.86 -15.02 13.87
CA GLU A 121 -13.88 -15.95 14.36
C GLU A 121 -14.00 -15.84 15.88
N GLN A 122 -15.23 -15.66 16.37
CA GLN A 122 -15.56 -15.30 17.75
C GLN A 122 -15.13 -16.33 18.78
N THR A 123 -14.96 -17.59 18.35
CA THR A 123 -14.47 -18.66 19.22
C THR A 123 -12.98 -18.55 19.57
N PHE A 124 -12.25 -17.57 19.01
CA PHE A 124 -10.85 -17.28 19.33
C PHE A 124 -10.72 -15.96 20.12
N PRO A 125 -10.51 -16.02 21.45
CA PRO A 125 -10.24 -14.83 22.24
C PRO A 125 -8.96 -14.13 21.79
N VAL A 126 -9.05 -12.83 21.52
CA VAL A 126 -7.92 -12.01 21.10
C VAL A 126 -7.24 -11.38 22.33
N LEU A 127 -5.91 -11.45 22.37
CA LEU A 127 -5.14 -10.87 23.47
C LEU A 127 -5.23 -9.33 23.46
N GLU A 128 -5.48 -8.74 24.63
CA GLU A 128 -5.58 -7.28 24.78
C GLU A 128 -4.29 -6.54 24.36
N SER A 129 -3.12 -7.17 24.61
CA SER A 129 -1.83 -6.62 24.17
C SER A 129 -1.71 -6.54 22.65
N TYR A 130 -2.30 -7.49 21.92
CA TYR A 130 -2.33 -7.46 20.46
C TYR A 130 -3.33 -6.42 19.95
N LEU A 131 -4.51 -6.31 20.55
CA LEU A 131 -5.49 -5.26 20.24
C LEU A 131 -4.91 -3.85 20.45
N SER A 132 -4.23 -3.64 21.57
CA SER A 132 -3.56 -2.37 21.87
C SER A 132 -2.48 -2.03 20.84
N LEU A 133 -1.64 -3.02 20.47
CA LEU A 133 -0.61 -2.80 19.43
C LEU A 133 -1.24 -2.42 18.09
N LEU A 134 -2.30 -3.10 17.66
CA LEU A 134 -2.98 -2.80 16.40
C LEU A 134 -3.59 -1.40 16.38
N ARG A 135 -4.26 -1.01 17.47
CA ARG A 135 -4.83 0.32 17.62
C ARG A 135 -3.73 1.38 17.56
N ASP A 136 -2.68 1.19 18.34
CA ASP A 136 -1.67 2.21 18.55
C ASP A 136 -0.75 2.35 17.33
N SER A 137 -0.37 1.23 16.68
CA SER A 137 0.57 1.24 15.56
C SER A 137 -0.07 1.41 14.17
N TYR A 138 -1.34 1.02 14.01
CA TYR A 138 -2.00 0.96 12.70
C TYR A 138 -3.33 1.70 12.63
N GLY A 139 -3.85 2.20 13.76
CA GLY A 139 -5.22 2.72 13.82
C GLY A 139 -6.27 1.65 13.49
N ALA A 140 -5.92 0.37 13.67
CA ALA A 140 -6.74 -0.77 13.26
C ALA A 140 -7.45 -1.42 14.46
N THR A 141 -8.52 -2.15 14.19
CA THR A 141 -9.27 -2.93 15.17
C THR A 141 -9.53 -4.34 14.64
N ILE A 142 -9.88 -5.25 15.54
CA ILE A 142 -10.35 -6.59 15.22
C ILE A 142 -11.81 -6.68 15.66
N GLU A 143 -12.68 -7.10 14.74
CA GLU A 143 -14.07 -7.44 15.05
C GLU A 143 -14.21 -8.95 15.23
N SER A 144 -14.91 -9.33 16.30
CA SER A 144 -15.26 -10.71 16.60
C SER A 144 -16.55 -11.07 15.87
N VAL A 145 -16.54 -12.07 15.00
CA VAL A 145 -17.65 -12.44 14.11
C VAL A 145 -17.90 -13.95 14.11
N ASP A 146 -19.10 -14.37 13.71
CA ASP A 146 -19.49 -15.79 13.66
C ASP A 146 -19.37 -16.35 12.24
N PHE A 147 -18.14 -16.66 11.81
CA PHE A 147 -17.95 -17.37 10.54
C PHE A 147 -18.53 -18.79 10.63
N LYS A 148 -18.32 -19.48 11.75
CA LYS A 148 -18.76 -20.89 11.90
C LYS A 148 -20.24 -21.12 11.61
N ASN A 149 -21.12 -20.24 12.07
CA ASN A 149 -22.56 -20.42 11.92
C ASN A 149 -23.22 -19.42 10.97
N ASP A 150 -22.58 -18.28 10.67
CA ASP A 150 -23.21 -17.18 9.91
C ASP A 150 -22.26 -16.49 8.91
N TYR A 151 -21.30 -17.23 8.33
CA TYR A 151 -20.28 -16.68 7.43
C TYR A 151 -20.83 -15.87 6.25
N GLU A 152 -22.00 -16.21 5.68
CA GLU A 152 -22.58 -15.44 4.57
C GLU A 152 -23.08 -14.05 5.01
N SER A 153 -23.70 -13.95 6.19
CA SER A 153 -24.09 -12.68 6.78
C SER A 153 -22.85 -11.85 7.12
N VAL A 154 -21.83 -12.48 7.72
CA VAL A 154 -20.54 -11.84 8.00
C VAL A 154 -19.89 -11.32 6.72
N ARG A 155 -19.89 -12.09 5.63
CA ARG A 155 -19.39 -11.68 4.31
C ARG A 155 -20.08 -10.41 3.81
N GLN A 156 -21.42 -10.37 3.91
CA GLN A 156 -22.20 -9.19 3.49
C GLN A 156 -21.89 -7.96 4.34
N GLN A 157 -21.73 -8.14 5.66
CA GLN A 157 -21.36 -7.05 6.58
C GLN A 157 -19.97 -6.50 6.25
N ILE A 158 -18.98 -7.36 5.99
CA ILE A 158 -17.63 -6.96 5.57
C ILE A 158 -17.70 -6.16 4.27
N ASN A 159 -18.41 -6.66 3.26
CA ASN A 159 -18.56 -5.95 1.97
C ASN A 159 -19.26 -4.59 2.14
N ALA A 160 -20.32 -4.51 2.94
CA ALA A 160 -21.02 -3.26 3.22
C ALA A 160 -20.12 -2.24 3.94
N TRP A 161 -19.30 -2.71 4.88
CA TRP A 161 -18.31 -1.85 5.53
C TRP A 161 -17.25 -1.33 4.55
N VAL A 162 -16.69 -2.21 3.72
CA VAL A 162 -15.71 -1.83 2.67
C VAL A 162 -16.32 -0.83 1.69
N GLU A 163 -17.54 -1.07 1.24
CA GLU A 163 -18.24 -0.17 0.32
C GLU A 163 -18.42 1.22 0.96
N LYS A 164 -18.81 1.28 2.23
CA LYS A 164 -18.97 2.53 2.96
C LYS A 164 -17.65 3.29 3.11
N VAL A 165 -16.56 2.63 3.55
CA VAL A 165 -15.27 3.31 3.79
C VAL A 165 -14.54 3.70 2.51
N THR A 166 -14.94 3.11 1.37
CA THR A 166 -14.37 3.43 0.04
C THR A 166 -15.25 4.35 -0.79
N GLU A 167 -16.26 5.00 -0.19
CA GLU A 167 -17.21 5.86 -0.92
C GLU A 167 -17.85 5.15 -2.14
N SER A 168 -18.23 3.90 -1.93
CA SER A 168 -18.82 3.00 -2.93
C SER A 168 -17.93 2.67 -4.14
N LYS A 169 -16.61 2.88 -4.04
CA LYS A 169 -15.66 2.55 -5.11
C LYS A 169 -15.28 1.08 -5.15
N ILE A 170 -15.26 0.40 -4.00
CA ILE A 170 -15.03 -1.04 -3.92
C ILE A 170 -16.32 -1.69 -3.45
N LYS A 171 -16.90 -2.52 -4.31
CA LYS A 171 -18.09 -3.33 -4.03
C LYS A 171 -17.72 -4.79 -4.12
N ASP A 172 -18.41 -5.62 -3.36
CA ASP A 172 -18.26 -7.08 -3.38
C ASP A 172 -16.78 -7.53 -3.26
N LEU A 173 -16.04 -6.94 -2.32
CA LEU A 173 -14.63 -7.28 -2.07
C LEU A 173 -14.46 -8.80 -1.87
N LEU A 174 -15.34 -9.38 -1.05
CA LEU A 174 -15.44 -10.81 -0.83
C LEU A 174 -16.55 -11.38 -1.74
N PRO A 175 -16.19 -12.11 -2.81
CA PRO A 175 -17.18 -12.76 -3.66
C PRO A 175 -17.94 -13.84 -2.89
N ILE A 176 -19.07 -14.30 -3.43
CA ILE A 176 -19.77 -15.47 -2.91
C ILE A 176 -18.80 -16.66 -2.84
N GLY A 177 -18.76 -17.36 -1.71
CA GLY A 177 -17.80 -18.44 -1.44
C GLY A 177 -16.37 -17.96 -1.16
N GLY A 178 -16.13 -16.64 -1.04
CA GLY A 178 -14.83 -16.09 -0.62
C GLY A 178 -14.53 -16.27 0.88
N VAL A 179 -15.54 -16.67 1.66
CA VAL A 179 -15.44 -17.07 3.06
C VAL A 179 -16.39 -18.23 3.30
N ASP A 180 -16.13 -19.01 4.34
CA ASP A 180 -16.87 -20.21 4.72
C ASP A 180 -16.90 -20.39 6.25
N ASP A 181 -17.51 -21.49 6.71
CA ASP A 181 -17.60 -21.88 8.11
C ASP A 181 -16.25 -22.27 8.75
N CYS A 182 -15.22 -22.50 7.93
CA CYS A 182 -13.86 -22.79 8.36
C CYS A 182 -12.99 -21.52 8.49
N THR A 183 -13.50 -20.36 8.05
CA THR A 183 -12.77 -19.10 8.05
C THR A 183 -12.51 -18.63 9.47
N SER A 184 -11.23 -18.45 9.83
CA SER A 184 -10.83 -18.08 11.20
C SER A 184 -10.40 -16.63 11.36
N LEU A 185 -9.80 -16.03 10.32
CA LEU A 185 -9.30 -14.66 10.34
C LEU A 185 -9.28 -14.09 8.93
N ILE A 186 -9.78 -12.87 8.76
CA ILE A 186 -9.66 -12.08 7.54
C ILE A 186 -8.99 -10.76 7.86
N LEU A 187 -8.03 -10.37 7.02
CA LEU A 187 -7.42 -9.05 7.05
C LEU A 187 -7.94 -8.24 5.87
N VAL A 188 -8.65 -7.15 6.15
CA VAL A 188 -9.18 -6.24 5.15
C VAL A 188 -8.40 -4.94 5.21
N ASN A 189 -7.77 -4.61 4.08
CA ASN A 189 -7.20 -3.30 3.85
C ASN A 189 -7.90 -2.66 2.65
N ALA A 190 -8.44 -1.47 2.86
CA ALA A 190 -8.97 -0.63 1.79
C ALA A 190 -8.25 0.71 1.78
N ILE A 191 -7.61 1.06 0.66
CA ILE A 191 -7.03 2.37 0.43
C ILE A 191 -7.79 3.07 -0.70
N TYR A 192 -8.26 4.28 -0.40
CA TYR A 192 -8.76 5.21 -1.39
C TYR A 192 -7.82 6.39 -1.49
N PHE A 193 -7.34 6.68 -2.70
CA PHE A 193 -6.47 7.80 -3.01
C PHE A 193 -7.13 8.68 -4.05
N LYS A 194 -7.30 9.96 -3.72
CA LYS A 194 -7.64 11.01 -4.68
C LYS A 194 -6.68 12.18 -4.48
N GLY A 195 -5.73 12.28 -5.39
CA GLY A 195 -4.80 13.41 -5.48
C GLY A 195 -5.22 14.40 -6.57
N PHE A 196 -5.01 15.68 -6.32
CA PHE A 196 -5.02 16.69 -7.36
C PHE A 196 -3.62 16.85 -7.95
N TRP A 197 -3.54 17.05 -9.25
CA TRP A 197 -2.29 17.45 -9.88
C TRP A 197 -1.86 18.81 -9.35
N LYS A 198 -0.58 18.96 -8.98
CA LYS A 198 0.00 20.27 -8.66
C LYS A 198 -0.12 21.26 -9.83
N SER A 199 -0.03 20.73 -11.06
CA SER A 199 -0.32 21.46 -12.30
C SER A 199 -1.29 20.60 -13.12
N PRO A 200 -2.60 20.91 -13.12
CA PRO A 200 -3.59 20.11 -13.85
C PRO A 200 -3.42 20.24 -15.36
N PHE A 201 -3.84 19.20 -16.07
CA PHE A 201 -3.94 19.22 -17.53
C PHE A 201 -5.07 20.15 -17.98
N ASP A 202 -4.87 20.85 -19.09
CA ASP A 202 -5.95 21.59 -19.75
C ASP A 202 -6.96 20.60 -20.36
N ALA A 203 -8.22 20.71 -19.94
CA ALA A 203 -9.30 19.85 -20.42
C ALA A 203 -9.52 20.00 -21.94
N TYR A 204 -9.29 21.20 -22.50
CA TYR A 204 -9.45 21.45 -23.94
C TYR A 204 -8.33 20.83 -24.78
N ALA A 205 -7.20 20.48 -24.16
CA ALA A 205 -6.12 19.77 -24.83
C ALA A 205 -6.33 18.24 -24.86
N THR A 206 -7.32 17.71 -24.13
CA THR A 206 -7.61 16.27 -24.10
C THR A 206 -8.41 15.86 -25.33
N HIS A 207 -7.84 14.97 -26.15
CA HIS A 207 -8.47 14.44 -27.36
C HIS A 207 -8.14 12.96 -27.54
N ARG A 208 -8.95 12.23 -28.31
CA ARG A 208 -8.69 10.82 -28.64
C ARG A 208 -7.41 10.69 -29.45
N SER A 209 -6.65 9.64 -29.16
CA SER A 209 -5.43 9.31 -29.88
C SER A 209 -5.17 7.81 -29.75
N ASP A 210 -4.40 7.26 -30.68
CA ASP A 210 -4.05 5.84 -30.69
C ASP A 210 -3.18 5.47 -29.45
N PHE A 211 -3.64 4.51 -28.65
CA PHE A 211 -2.82 3.84 -27.64
C PHE A 211 -2.20 2.56 -28.22
N HIS A 212 -0.88 2.57 -28.38
CA HIS A 212 -0.12 1.44 -28.92
C HIS A 212 0.14 0.39 -27.82
N LEU A 213 -0.50 -0.77 -27.94
CA LEU A 213 -0.34 -1.87 -26.98
C LEU A 213 0.98 -2.63 -27.20
N ASP A 214 1.37 -2.76 -28.47
CA ASP A 214 2.64 -3.29 -28.93
C ASP A 214 2.95 -2.74 -30.34
N SER A 215 4.00 -3.25 -30.99
CA SER A 215 4.42 -2.78 -32.32
C SER A 215 3.41 -3.06 -33.44
N LYS A 216 2.38 -3.86 -33.21
CA LYS A 216 1.40 -4.31 -34.21
C LYS A 216 -0.05 -3.98 -33.84
N ASN A 217 -0.36 -3.76 -32.57
CA ASN A 217 -1.72 -3.59 -32.06
C ASN A 217 -1.92 -2.21 -31.44
N LYS A 218 -3.03 -1.55 -31.79
CA LYS A 218 -3.46 -0.27 -31.22
C LYS A 218 -4.94 -0.27 -30.85
N LYS A 219 -5.32 0.61 -29.92
CA LYS A 219 -6.71 0.90 -29.53
C LYS A 219 -6.94 2.42 -29.54
N GLU A 220 -8.12 2.84 -29.96
CA GLU A 220 -8.59 4.25 -29.90
C GLU A 220 -9.35 4.52 -28.59
#